data_AF-A0A661GAG1-F1
#
_entry.id   AF-A0A661GAG1-F1
#
_cell.length_a   1.000
_cell.length_b   1.000
_cell.length_c   1.000
_cell.angle_alpha   90.00
_cell.angle_beta   90.00
_cell.angle_gamma   90.00
#
_symmetry.space_group_name_H-M   'P 1'
#
loop_
_entity.id
_entity.type
_entity.pdbx_description
1 polymer ?
#
loop_
_entity_poly.entity_id
_entity_poly.type
_entity_poly.pdbx_seq_one_letter_code
_entity_poly.pdbx_strand_id
1 'polypeptide(L)'
;NVLHTSETLTIFAATWTPQMNLMPHNHLMWANIGIYTGREDNIFWKRSADGIEAYAADALFVKDTALLPEDAVHSVTNPLLRFTGGIHIYGGDFFDTTRSQWDAETLEEEPSDGAVIRGIFQRENERLGLNKEA
;
A
#
# COMPACT_ATOMS: atom_id res chain seq x y z
N ASN A 1 10.85 -9.41 -3.47
CA ASN A 1 10.62 -8.54 -4.64
C ASN A 1 11.17 -7.12 -4.45
N VAL A 2 12.29 -6.93 -3.74
CA VAL A 2 12.97 -5.62 -3.63
C VAL A 2 13.97 -5.50 -4.78
N LEU A 3 13.96 -4.37 -5.47
CA LEU A 3 14.81 -4.11 -6.64
C LEU A 3 15.97 -3.15 -6.29
N HIS A 4 15.72 -2.18 -5.41
CA HIS A 4 16.72 -1.22 -4.93
C HIS A 4 16.35 -0.71 -3.54
N THR A 5 17.36 -0.40 -2.72
CA THR A 5 17.20 0.26 -1.42
C THR A 5 18.41 1.13 -1.12
N SER A 6 18.17 2.32 -0.59
CA SER A 6 19.14 3.32 -0.13
C SER A 6 18.45 4.33 0.76
N GLU A 7 19.22 5.19 1.44
CA GLU A 7 18.69 6.27 2.29
C GLU A 7 17.78 7.25 1.53
N THR A 8 17.92 7.34 0.20
CA THR A 8 17.22 8.34 -0.64
C THR A 8 16.24 7.73 -1.64
N LEU A 9 16.24 6.41 -1.82
CA LEU A 9 15.44 5.75 -2.84
C LEU A 9 15.21 4.27 -2.52
N THR A 10 13.95 3.85 -2.53
CA THR A 10 13.54 2.45 -2.44
C THR A 10 12.67 2.07 -3.64
N ILE A 11 12.94 0.91 -4.25
CA ILE A 11 12.15 0.37 -5.37
C ILE A 11 11.82 -1.09 -5.11
N PHE A 12 10.55 -1.47 -5.20
CA PHE A 12 10.12 -2.86 -5.14
C PHE A 12 8.89 -3.14 -6.00
N ALA A 13 8.68 -4.42 -6.33
CA ALA A 13 7.46 -4.88 -6.98
C ALA A 13 6.48 -5.40 -5.92
N ALA A 14 5.35 -4.72 -5.77
CA ALA A 14 4.24 -5.16 -4.94
C ALA A 14 3.33 -6.11 -5.73
N THR A 15 2.76 -7.11 -5.05
CA THR A 15 1.84 -8.06 -5.67
C THR A 15 0.69 -8.31 -4.72
N TRP A 16 -0.50 -7.90 -5.13
CA TRP A 16 -1.73 -7.99 -4.36
C TRP A 16 -2.48 -9.26 -4.75
N THR A 17 -2.83 -10.08 -3.75
CA THR A 17 -3.73 -11.21 -3.96
C THR A 17 -5.11 -10.72 -4.43
N PRO A 18 -5.89 -11.55 -5.14
CA PRO A 18 -7.29 -11.28 -5.43
C PRO A 18 -8.05 -10.76 -4.21
N GLN A 19 -8.72 -9.61 -4.29
CA GLN A 19 -9.53 -9.04 -3.21
C GLN A 19 -8.75 -8.63 -1.94
N MET A 20 -7.42 -8.46 -2.04
CA MET A 20 -6.61 -7.91 -0.95
C MET A 20 -6.96 -6.45 -0.69
N ASN A 21 -6.96 -6.08 0.60
CA ASN A 21 -7.11 -4.70 1.04
C ASN A 21 -5.95 -4.32 1.94
N LEU A 22 -5.49 -3.08 1.80
CA LEU A 22 -4.60 -2.43 2.75
C LEU A 22 -5.31 -1.19 3.29
N MET A 23 -5.40 -1.11 4.62
CA MET A 23 -6.06 -0.05 5.37
C MET A 23 -5.40 1.31 5.11
N PRO A 24 -6.04 2.44 5.48
CA PRO A 24 -5.43 3.75 5.27
C PRO A 24 -4.04 3.79 5.91
N HIS A 25 -3.05 4.28 5.17
CA HIS A 25 -1.67 4.38 5.63
C HIS A 25 -0.95 5.53 4.95
N ASN A 26 0.08 6.05 5.61
CA ASN A 26 0.96 7.08 5.07
C ASN A 26 2.27 6.46 4.58
N HIS A 27 3.10 7.31 3.95
CA HIS A 27 4.43 6.95 3.48
C HIS A 27 5.53 7.81 4.10
N LEU A 28 5.21 9.06 4.49
CA LEU A 28 6.14 10.07 5.02
C LEU A 28 7.30 10.40 4.05
N MET A 29 7.05 10.16 2.77
CA MET A 29 7.92 10.45 1.63
C MET A 29 7.06 10.37 0.37
N TRP A 30 7.50 11.01 -0.71
CA TRP A 30 6.78 10.91 -1.97
C TRP A 30 6.87 9.48 -2.51
N ALA A 31 5.84 9.08 -3.25
CA ALA A 31 5.81 7.78 -3.92
C ALA A 31 5.37 7.91 -5.36
N ASN A 32 5.91 7.06 -6.23
CA ASN A 32 5.40 6.85 -7.58
C ASN A 32 5.08 5.37 -7.76
N ILE A 33 3.82 5.10 -8.12
CA ILE A 33 3.29 3.74 -8.28
C ILE A 33 2.90 3.55 -9.73
N GLY A 34 3.41 2.49 -10.37
CA GLY A 34 3.07 2.13 -11.74
C GLY A 34 2.53 0.71 -11.85
N ILE A 35 1.33 0.54 -12.40
CA ILE A 35 0.68 -0.77 -12.51
C ILE A 35 1.12 -1.50 -13.78
N TYR A 36 1.66 -2.71 -13.63
CA TYR A 36 2.08 -3.54 -14.78
C TYR A 36 1.13 -4.70 -15.06
N THR A 37 0.27 -5.09 -14.10
CA THR A 37 -0.80 -6.06 -14.32
C THR A 37 -1.95 -5.85 -13.32
N GLY A 38 -3.18 -6.14 -13.72
CA GLY A 38 -4.36 -5.99 -12.86
C GLY A 38 -4.83 -4.54 -12.75
N ARG A 39 -5.26 -4.15 -11.55
CA ARG A 39 -5.74 -2.81 -11.18
C ARG A 39 -5.70 -2.62 -9.66
N GLU A 40 -5.50 -1.37 -9.23
CA GLU A 40 -5.61 -0.92 -7.84
C GLU A 40 -6.70 0.15 -7.69
N ASP A 41 -7.62 -0.05 -6.75
CA ASP A 41 -8.55 1.00 -6.32
C ASP A 41 -7.97 1.68 -5.09
N ASN A 42 -7.87 3.01 -5.15
CA ASN A 42 -7.31 3.85 -4.11
C ASN A 42 -8.42 4.74 -3.54
N ILE A 43 -8.53 4.81 -2.21
CA ILE A 43 -9.28 5.86 -1.51
C ILE A 43 -8.26 6.76 -0.85
N PHE A 44 -8.37 8.07 -1.07
CA PHE A 44 -7.50 9.07 -0.47
C PHE A 44 -8.19 9.72 0.72
N TRP A 45 -7.41 9.86 1.79
CA TRP A 45 -7.85 10.37 3.08
C TRP A 45 -7.09 11.63 3.42
N LYS A 46 -7.77 12.57 4.08
CA LYS A 46 -7.15 13.78 4.61
C LYS A 46 -7.46 13.88 6.10
N ARG A 47 -6.54 14.47 6.87
CA ARG A 47 -6.77 14.75 8.28
C ARG A 47 -7.91 15.77 8.47
N SER A 48 -8.73 15.56 9.48
CA SER A 48 -9.81 16.44 9.93
C SER A 48 -9.71 16.67 11.45
N ALA A 49 -10.65 17.42 12.04
CA ALA A 49 -10.69 17.63 13.49
C ALA A 49 -10.96 16.34 14.28
N ASP A 50 -11.67 15.39 13.67
CA ASP A 50 -12.17 14.17 14.31
C ASP A 50 -11.46 12.90 13.82
N GLY A 51 -10.32 13.02 13.11
CA GLY A 51 -9.56 11.89 12.58
C GLY A 51 -9.18 12.07 11.11
N ILE A 52 -9.52 11.08 10.27
CA ILE A 52 -9.36 11.16 8.82
C ILE A 52 -10.71 11.04 8.11
N GLU A 53 -10.86 11.72 6.98
CA GLU A 53 -12.03 11.61 6.11
C GLU A 53 -11.62 11.34 4.66
N ALA A 54 -12.38 10.48 3.98
CA ALA A 54 -12.18 10.24 2.56
C ALA A 54 -12.56 11.48 1.75
N TYR A 55 -11.72 11.87 0.80
CA TYR A 55 -11.96 13.06 -0.03
C TYR A 55 -11.84 12.81 -1.53
N ALA A 56 -11.20 11.72 -1.94
CA ALA A 56 -11.07 11.33 -3.33
C ALA A 56 -10.92 9.81 -3.46
N ALA A 57 -11.14 9.31 -4.67
CA ALA A 57 -10.84 7.94 -5.05
C ALA A 57 -10.29 7.92 -6.47
N ASP A 58 -9.42 6.95 -6.75
CA ASP A 58 -8.87 6.74 -8.08
C ASP A 58 -8.71 5.24 -8.36
N ALA A 59 -8.83 4.85 -9.63
CA ALA A 59 -8.69 3.48 -10.08
C ALA A 59 -7.56 3.39 -11.10
N LEU A 60 -6.45 2.77 -10.71
CA LEU A 60 -5.26 2.63 -11.54
C LEU A 60 -5.31 1.31 -12.31
N PHE A 61 -5.18 1.38 -13.63
CA PHE A 61 -5.10 0.24 -14.53
C PHE A 61 -3.67 0.04 -15.05
N VAL A 62 -3.45 -1.05 -15.77
CA VAL A 62 -2.16 -1.33 -16.42
C VAL A 62 -1.69 -0.14 -17.27
N LYS A 63 -0.44 0.29 -17.04
CA LYS A 63 0.23 1.48 -17.58
C LYS A 63 -0.11 2.82 -16.91
N ASP A 64 -1.08 2.85 -16.01
CA ASP A 64 -1.32 4.05 -15.21
C ASP A 64 -0.23 4.21 -14.16
N THR A 65 0.05 5.47 -13.84
CA THR A 65 0.98 5.87 -12.78
C THR A 65 0.31 6.87 -11.86
N ALA A 66 0.52 6.72 -10.55
CA ALA A 66 0.12 7.70 -9.56
C ALA A 66 1.34 8.28 -8.83
N LEU A 67 1.39 9.61 -8.73
CA LEU A 67 2.31 10.31 -7.85
C LEU A 67 1.59 10.64 -6.55
N LEU A 68 2.13 10.16 -5.44
CA LEU A 68 1.65 10.46 -4.10
C LEU A 68 2.59 11.46 -3.43
N PRO A 69 2.09 12.62 -2.95
CA PRO A 69 2.88 13.54 -2.15
C PRO A 69 3.27 12.92 -0.81
N GLU A 70 4.22 13.55 -0.11
CA GLU A 70 4.78 13.03 1.16
C GLU A 70 3.74 12.84 2.26
N ASP A 71 2.70 13.67 2.27
CA ASP A 71 1.60 13.68 3.23
C ASP A 71 0.39 12.84 2.80
N ALA A 72 0.50 12.11 1.68
CA ALA A 72 -0.58 11.27 1.19
C ALA A 72 -0.93 10.16 2.19
N VAL A 73 -2.22 10.08 2.52
CA VAL A 73 -2.84 8.93 3.20
C VAL A 73 -3.78 8.27 2.21
N HIS A 74 -3.59 6.98 1.98
CA HIS A 74 -4.49 6.22 1.11
C HIS A 74 -4.73 4.80 1.61
N SER A 75 -5.83 4.20 1.20
CA SER A 75 -6.06 2.76 1.29
C SER A 75 -6.07 2.18 -0.12
N VAL A 76 -5.60 0.95 -0.28
CA VAL A 76 -5.53 0.29 -1.59
C VAL A 76 -6.25 -1.05 -1.58
N THR A 77 -6.98 -1.32 -2.64
CA THR A 77 -7.72 -2.56 -2.85
C THR A 77 -7.38 -3.14 -4.21
N ASN A 78 -7.12 -4.45 -4.28
CA ASN A 78 -7.22 -5.19 -5.54
C ASN A 78 -8.66 -5.71 -5.70
N PRO A 79 -9.53 -5.09 -6.52
CA PRO A 79 -10.94 -5.50 -6.63
C PRO A 79 -11.13 -6.79 -7.46
N LEU A 80 -10.07 -7.33 -8.04
CA LEU A 80 -10.15 -8.41 -9.03
C LEU A 80 -10.09 -9.81 -8.39
N LEU A 81 -10.58 -10.80 -9.15
CA LEU A 81 -10.41 -12.23 -8.84
C LEU A 81 -9.06 -12.80 -9.30
N ARG A 82 -8.10 -11.93 -9.64
CA ARG A 82 -6.74 -12.26 -10.07
C ARG A 82 -5.74 -11.33 -9.41
N PHE A 83 -4.46 -11.67 -9.46
CA PHE A 83 -3.39 -10.83 -8.93
C PHE A 83 -3.30 -9.48 -9.65
N THR A 84 -2.97 -8.46 -8.86
CA THR A 84 -2.53 -7.15 -9.34
C THR A 84 -1.05 -6.97 -8.96
N GLY A 85 -0.28 -6.33 -9.83
CA GLY A 85 1.13 -6.06 -9.61
C GLY A 85 1.51 -4.65 -10.02
N GLY A 86 2.26 -3.98 -9.14
CA GLY A 86 2.75 -2.63 -9.33
C GLY A 86 4.23 -2.51 -8.99
N ILE A 87 4.93 -1.59 -9.64
CA ILE A 87 6.26 -1.12 -9.23
C ILE A 87 6.04 0.09 -8.33
N HIS A 88 6.55 0.02 -7.11
CA HIS A 88 6.50 1.10 -6.14
C HIS A 88 7.89 1.71 -6.00
N ILE A 89 7.95 3.02 -6.13
CA ILE A 89 9.16 3.83 -6.01
C ILE A 89 8.92 4.85 -4.91
N TYR A 90 9.81 4.90 -3.93
CA TYR A 90 9.71 5.78 -2.77
C TYR A 90 10.96 6.63 -2.62
N GLY A 91 10.79 7.90 -2.30
CA GLY A 91 11.85 8.89 -2.12
C GLY A 91 12.65 8.82 -0.82
N GLY A 92 12.96 7.63 -0.32
CA GLY A 92 13.68 7.45 0.94
C GLY A 92 13.91 5.97 1.28
N ASP A 93 14.42 5.72 2.49
CA ASP A 93 14.48 4.37 3.06
C ASP A 93 13.09 3.94 3.55
N PHE A 94 12.30 3.39 2.62
CA PHE A 94 10.92 3.00 2.92
C PHE A 94 10.84 1.86 3.93
N PHE A 95 11.84 1.00 4.05
CA PHE A 95 11.75 -0.12 4.99
C PHE A 95 12.18 0.25 6.41
N ASP A 96 13.01 1.28 6.58
CA ASP A 96 13.48 1.77 7.89
C ASP A 96 12.68 2.98 8.43
N THR A 97 11.77 3.55 7.64
CA THR A 97 10.93 4.67 8.10
C THR A 97 9.73 4.16 8.92
N THR A 98 9.63 4.57 10.19
CA THR A 98 8.44 4.35 11.02
C THR A 98 7.27 5.19 10.51
N ARG A 99 6.10 4.56 10.33
CA ARG A 99 4.91 5.16 9.69
C ARG A 99 3.65 4.92 10.49
N SER A 100 2.54 5.49 10.01
CA SER A 100 1.21 5.32 10.58
C SER A 100 0.28 4.61 9.61
N GLN A 101 -0.66 3.86 10.18
CA GLN A 101 -1.86 3.37 9.53
C GLN A 101 -3.07 3.79 10.35
N TRP A 102 -4.26 3.63 9.81
CA TRP A 102 -5.50 3.86 10.53
C TRP A 102 -6.33 2.59 10.52
N ASP A 103 -6.96 2.30 11.66
CA ASP A 103 -7.89 1.19 11.76
C ASP A 103 -9.04 1.36 10.75
N ALA A 104 -9.47 0.26 10.13
CA ALA A 104 -10.44 0.31 9.04
C ALA A 104 -11.88 0.58 9.52
N GLU A 105 -12.17 0.34 10.80
CA GLU A 105 -13.50 0.51 11.40
C GLU A 105 -13.59 1.82 12.20
N THR A 106 -12.59 2.09 13.04
CA THR A 106 -12.58 3.24 13.95
C THR A 106 -11.88 4.46 13.38
N LEU A 107 -11.02 4.29 12.37
CA LEU A 107 -10.14 5.34 11.84
C LEU A 107 -9.20 5.93 12.89
N GLU A 108 -8.90 5.19 13.96
CA GLU A 108 -7.87 5.57 14.93
C GLU A 108 -6.47 5.34 14.35
N GLU A 109 -5.56 6.28 14.59
CA GLU A 109 -4.18 6.21 14.11
C GLU A 109 -3.35 5.22 14.94
N GLU A 110 -2.67 4.31 14.27
CA GLU A 110 -1.83 3.28 14.88
C GLU A 110 -0.46 3.20 14.17
N PRO A 111 0.58 2.70 14.84
CA PRO A 111 1.86 2.43 14.18
C PRO A 111 1.69 1.43 13.02
N SER A 112 2.13 1.83 11.82
CA SER A 112 2.29 0.91 10.69
C SER A 112 3.73 0.41 10.67
N ASP A 113 4.08 -0.39 11.67
CA ASP A 113 5.36 -1.06 11.63
C ASP A 113 5.39 -2.10 10.50
N GLY A 114 6.60 -2.47 10.05
CA GLY A 114 6.72 -3.45 8.97
C GLY A 114 6.12 -4.81 9.32
N ALA A 115 5.88 -5.14 10.60
CA ALA A 115 5.32 -6.42 11.01
C ALA A 115 3.82 -6.49 10.73
N VAL A 116 3.06 -5.40 10.93
CA VAL A 116 1.64 -5.35 10.59
C VAL A 116 1.42 -5.63 9.12
N ILE A 117 2.12 -4.91 8.24
CA ILE A 117 2.01 -5.09 6.79
C ILE A 117 2.41 -6.51 6.39
N ARG A 118 3.54 -7.03 6.89
CA ARG A 118 3.95 -8.43 6.64
C ARG A 118 2.89 -9.43 7.08
N GLY A 119 2.22 -9.19 8.21
CA GLY A 119 1.13 -10.03 8.71
C GLY A 119 -0.08 -10.07 7.78
N ILE A 120 -0.44 -8.94 7.16
CA ILE A 120 -1.52 -8.89 6.15
C ILE A 120 -1.14 -9.77 4.94
N PHE A 121 0.06 -9.58 4.38
CA PHE A 121 0.54 -10.39 3.26
C PHE A 121 0.60 -11.88 3.61
N GLN A 122 1.01 -12.22 4.83
CA GLN A 122 1.06 -13.61 5.30
C GLN A 122 -0.33 -14.25 5.37
N ARG A 123 -1.32 -13.55 5.95
CA ARG A 123 -2.71 -14.03 5.99
C ARG A 123 -3.30 -14.22 4.59
N GLU A 124 -2.97 -13.32 3.67
CA GLU A 124 -3.44 -13.39 2.29
C GLU A 124 -2.81 -14.56 1.51
N ASN A 125 -1.53 -14.85 1.77
CA ASN A 125 -0.88 -16.04 1.23
C ASN A 125 -1.50 -17.32 1.79
N GLU A 126 -1.81 -17.37 3.08
CA GLU A 126 -2.51 -18.49 3.73
C GLU A 126 -3.89 -18.72 3.12
N ARG A 127 -4.68 -17.65 2.96
CA ARG A 127 -6.02 -17.68 2.35
C ARG A 127 -6.03 -18.32 0.96
N LEU A 128 -4.94 -18.17 0.21
CA LEU A 128 -4.79 -18.72 -1.14
C LEU A 128 -3.97 -20.02 -1.21
N GLY A 129 -3.52 -20.56 -0.07
CA GLY A 129 -2.66 -21.75 -0.06
C GLY A 129 -1.29 -21.53 -0.71
N LEU A 130 -0.77 -20.31 -0.67
CA LEU A 130 0.52 -19.92 -1.27
C LEU A 130 1.70 -20.05 -0.31
N ASN A 131 1.44 -20.38 0.96
CA ASN A 131 2.52 -20.75 1.86
C ASN A 131 3.21 -21.98 1.27
N LYS A 132 4.49 -21.84 0.96
CA LYS A 132 5.34 -22.98 0.61
C LYS A 132 5.21 -24.00 1.74
N GLU A 133 4.77 -25.22 1.42
CA GLU A 133 5.23 -26.36 2.20
C GLU A 133 6.77 -26.27 2.21
N ALA A 134 7.33 -26.15 3.41
CA ALA A 134 8.76 -26.21 3.64
C ALA A 134 9.27 -27.63 3.38
#